data_AF-A0A9D2M1K7-F1
#
_entry.id   AF-A0A9D2M1K7-F1
#
_cell.length_a   1.000
_cell.length_b   1.000
_cell.length_c   1.000
_cell.angle_alpha   90.00
_cell.angle_beta   90.00
_cell.angle_gamma   90.00
#
_symmetry.space_group_name_H-M   'P 1'
#
loop_
_entity.id
_entity.type
_entity.pdbx_description
1 polymer ?
#
loop_
_entity_poly.entity_id
_entity_poly.type
_entity_poly.pdbx_seq_one_letter_code
_entity_poly.pdbx_strand_id
1 'polypeptide(L)' 'MHNIISTFPHPNGTTPQLTPWQVAVTLARFYGIAETLHPWPYLDNERFFQQIQAWTQEYLESGGTDLLHFLEEKLR' A
#
# COMPACT_ATOMS: atom_id res chain seq x y z
N MET A 1 14.32 24.81 -6.21
CA MET A 1 13.05 24.08 -6.38
C MET A 1 13.33 22.61 -6.10
N HIS A 2 12.66 22.04 -5.10
CA HIS A 2 12.96 20.71 -4.54
C HIS A 2 12.68 19.58 -5.53
N ASN A 3 13.68 18.74 -5.77
CA ASN A 3 13.52 17.47 -6.45
C ASN A 3 13.12 16.42 -5.39
N ILE A 4 11.82 16.10 -5.35
CA ILE A 4 11.22 15.11 -4.45
C ILE A 4 11.44 13.72 -5.06
N ILE A 5 12.66 13.21 -4.91
CA ILE A 5 12.91 11.77 -4.98
C ILE A 5 13.44 11.42 -3.61
N SER A 6 12.61 10.84 -2.76
CA SER A 6 13.07 10.23 -1.51
C SER A 6 13.94 9.04 -1.88
N THR A 7 15.24 9.28 -2.05
CA THR A 7 16.25 8.24 -2.10
C THR A 7 16.41 7.68 -0.70
N PHE A 8 15.80 6.54 -0.43
CA PHE A 8 16.08 5.77 0.78
C PHE A 8 17.47 5.13 0.63
N PRO A 9 18.45 5.45 1.49
CA PRO A 9 19.73 4.76 1.46
C PRO A 9 19.57 3.38 2.11
N HIS A 10 19.98 2.33 1.40
CA HIS A 10 20.21 1.02 2.00
C HIS A 10 21.70 0.83 2.30
N PRO A 11 22.10 0.68 3.58
CA PRO A 11 23.37 0.12 3.94
C PRO A 11 23.15 -1.24 4.63
N ASN A 12 23.39 -2.33 3.90
CA ASN A 12 23.64 -3.69 4.40
C ASN A 12 22.63 -4.34 5.39
N GLY A 13 21.97 -5.40 4.90
CA GLY A 13 21.73 -6.63 5.67
C GLY A 13 20.43 -6.73 6.49
N THR A 14 19.58 -7.68 6.09
CA THR A 14 18.55 -8.38 6.88
C THR A 14 17.28 -7.63 7.29
N THR A 15 16.43 -7.37 6.30
CA THR A 15 14.96 -7.60 6.34
C THR A 15 14.44 -7.33 4.92
N PRO A 16 13.59 -8.17 4.31
CA PRO A 16 13.00 -7.84 3.01
C PRO A 16 11.99 -6.70 3.23
N GLN A 17 12.45 -5.45 3.20
CA GLN A 17 11.56 -4.30 3.16
C GLN A 17 10.90 -4.27 1.78
N LEU A 18 9.59 -4.42 1.76
CA LEU A 18 8.80 -4.35 0.54
C LEU A 18 9.01 -2.96 -0.08
N THR A 19 9.41 -2.93 -1.35
CA THR A 19 9.48 -1.67 -2.11
C THR A 19 8.08 -1.05 -2.23
N PRO A 20 7.95 0.28 -2.41
CA PRO A 20 6.65 0.93 -2.55
C PRO A 20 5.77 0.29 -3.64
N TRP A 21 6.38 -0.15 -4.74
CA TRP A 21 5.68 -0.89 -5.80
C TRP A 21 5.15 -2.25 -5.31
N GLN A 22 5.94 -3.00 -4.55
CA GLN A 22 5.50 -4.29 -4.01
C GLN A 22 4.38 -4.12 -2.98
N VAL A 23 4.42 -3.07 -2.16
CA VAL A 23 3.34 -2.72 -1.22
C VAL A 23 2.06 -2.37 -2.00
N ALA A 24 2.13 -1.48 -2.99
CA ALA A 24 0.98 -1.10 -3.81
C ALA A 24 0.35 -2.28 -4.55
N VAL A 25 1.16 -3.16 -5.15
CA VAL A 25 0.69 -4.38 -5.82
C VAL A 25 0.02 -5.34 -4.83
N THR A 26 0.55 -5.45 -3.62
CA THR A 26 -0.01 -6.34 -2.59
C THR A 26 -1.33 -5.79 -2.04
N LEU A 27 -1.42 -4.49 -1.77
CA LEU A 27 -2.66 -3.82 -1.40
C LEU A 27 -3.73 -3.97 -2.48
N ALA A 28 -3.37 -3.76 -3.76
CA ALA A 28 -4.29 -3.94 -4.88
C ALA A 28 -4.85 -5.37 -4.98
N ARG A 29 -4.00 -6.38 -4.78
CA ARG A 29 -4.42 -7.79 -4.78
C ARG A 29 -5.36 -8.11 -3.63
N PHE A 30 -5.03 -7.65 -2.41
CA PHE A 30 -5.91 -7.89 -1.27
C PHE A 30 -7.23 -7.14 -1.39
N TYR A 31 -7.23 -5.91 -1.94
CA TYR A 31 -8.47 -5.19 -2.22
C TYR A 31 -9.36 -5.98 -3.20
N GLY A 32 -8.81 -6.55 -4.27
CA GLY A 32 -9.59 -7.40 -5.18
C GLY A 32 -10.18 -8.64 -4.49
N ILE A 33 -9.46 -9.23 -3.53
CA ILE A 33 -9.99 -10.32 -2.69
C ILE A 33 -11.11 -9.81 -1.78
N ALA A 34 -10.94 -8.62 -1.17
CA ALA A 34 -11.94 -8.00 -0.32
C ALA A 34 -13.23 -7.67 -1.09
N GLU A 35 -13.16 -7.16 -2.32
CA GLU A 35 -14.33 -6.95 -3.19
C GLU A 35 -15.08 -8.25 -3.49
N THR A 36 -14.37 -9.38 -3.52
CA THR A 36 -14.98 -10.70 -3.75
C THR A 36 -15.72 -11.20 -2.51
N LEU A 37 -15.26 -10.82 -1.30
CA LEU A 37 -15.81 -11.27 -0.02
C LEU A 37 -16.88 -10.33 0.55
N HIS A 38 -16.80 -9.04 0.23
CA HIS A 38 -17.75 -8.01 0.64
C HIS A 38 -18.22 -7.23 -0.59
N PRO A 39 -19.54 -7.10 -0.83
CA PRO A 39 -20.08 -6.36 -1.96
C PRO A 39 -19.82 -4.86 -1.76
N TRP A 40 -18.64 -4.41 -2.13
CA TRP A 40 -18.30 -2.99 -2.17
C TRP A 40 -18.92 -2.36 -3.43
N PRO A 41 -19.35 -1.08 -3.34
CA PRO A 41 -19.71 -0.34 -4.53
C PRO A 41 -18.47 -0.25 -5.42
N TYR A 42 -18.66 -0.58 -6.70
CA TYR A 42 -17.63 -0.48 -7.72
C TYR A 42 -16.87 0.85 -7.58
N LEU A 43 -15.57 0.77 -7.29
CA LEU A 43 -14.68 1.90 -7.37
C LEU A 43 -14.20 2.02 -8.82
N ASP A 44 -14.33 3.21 -9.39
CA ASP A 44 -13.72 3.47 -10.69
C ASP A 44 -12.19 3.31 -10.59
N ASN A 45 -11.57 2.94 -11.71
CA ASN A 45 -10.14 2.67 -11.75
C ASN A 45 -9.30 3.85 -11.23
N GLU A 46 -9.67 5.09 -11.54
CA GLU A 46 -8.92 6.28 -11.14
C GLU A 46 -8.95 6.48 -9.63
N ARG A 47 -10.13 6.36 -9.01
CA ARG A 47 -10.28 6.37 -7.55
C ARG A 47 -9.58 5.20 -6.88
N PHE A 48 -9.59 4.03 -7.49
CA PHE A 48 -8.88 2.86 -6.98
C PHE A 48 -7.37 3.09 -6.92
N PHE A 49 -6.77 3.61 -8.00
CA PHE A 49 -5.34 3.92 -8.00
C PHE A 49 -4.99 5.00 -6.96
N GLN A 50 -5.82 6.03 -6.81
CA GLN A 50 -5.61 7.05 -5.78
C GLN A 50 -5.70 6.47 -4.36
N GLN A 51 -6.65 5.57 -4.11
CA GLN A 51 -6.84 4.91 -2.82
C GLN A 51 -5.62 4.06 -2.46
N ILE A 52 -5.17 3.19 -3.38
CA ILE A 52 -4.02 2.32 -3.16
C ILE A 52 -2.74 3.12 -2.99
N GLN A 53 -2.56 4.22 -3.73
CA GLN A 53 -1.42 5.10 -3.58
C GLN A 53 -1.39 5.77 -2.20
N ALA A 54 -2.53 6.29 -1.74
CA ALA A 54 -2.65 6.91 -0.43
C ALA A 54 -2.35 5.90 0.71
N TRP A 55 -2.92 4.70 0.61
CA TRP A 55 -2.69 3.63 1.59
C TRP A 55 -1.26 3.12 1.60
N THR A 56 -0.63 3.01 0.42
CA THR A 56 0.78 2.65 0.30
C THR A 56 1.65 3.69 1.00
N GLN A 57 1.38 4.97 0.78
CA GLN A 57 2.13 6.05 1.42
C GLN A 57 1.94 6.03 2.94
N GLU A 58 0.70 5.91 3.42
CA GLU A 58 0.37 5.85 4.84
C GLU A 58 1.02 4.65 5.54
N TYR A 59 1.07 3.48 4.87
CA TYR A 59 1.76 2.30 5.37
C TYR A 59 3.29 2.49 5.48
N LEU A 60 3.88 3.18 4.50
CA LEU A 60 5.31 3.49 4.52
C LEU A 60 5.66 4.50 5.62
N GLU A 61 4.76 5.46 5.87
CA GLU A 61 4.89 6.45 6.95
C GLU A 61 4.69 5.82 8.34
N SER A 62 3.88 4.76 8.46
CA SER A 62 3.63 4.06 9.72
C SER A 62 4.75 3.12 10.17
N GLY A 63 5.80 2.95 9.35
CA GLY A 63 6.96 2.09 9.66
C GLY A 63 6.80 0.64 9.21
N GLY A 64 5.73 0.31 8.49
CA GLY A 64 5.62 -0.90 7.68
C GLY A 64 5.75 -2.24 8.42
N THR A 65 5.10 -2.39 9.57
CA THR A 65 5.21 -3.59 10.42
C THR A 65 4.27 -4.74 10.07
N ASP A 66 3.00 -4.47 9.75
CA ASP A 66 2.03 -5.51 9.36
C ASP A 66 1.03 -4.99 8.32
N LEU A 67 1.25 -5.39 7.06
CA LEU A 67 0.45 -4.97 5.91
C LEU A 67 -0.97 -5.53 5.94
N LEU A 68 -1.15 -6.74 6.47
CA LEU A 68 -2.46 -7.39 6.49
C LEU A 68 -3.34 -6.70 7.53
N HIS A 69 -2.80 -6.47 8.73
CA HIS A 69 -3.50 -5.75 9.79
C HIS A 69 -3.87 -4.32 9.35
N PHE A 70 -2.93 -3.61 8.71
CA PHE A 70 -3.18 -2.27 8.18
C PHE A 70 -4.36 -2.26 7.18
N LEU A 71 -4.42 -3.25 6.28
CA LEU A 71 -5.51 -3.34 5.33
C LEU A 71 -6.84 -3.71 6.01
N GLU A 72 -6.83 -4.64 6.96
CA GLU A 72 -8.02 -5.01 7.73
C GLU A 72 -8.62 -3.79 8.47
N GLU A 73 -7.78 -2.92 9.03
CA GLU A 73 -8.23 -1.66 9.63
C GLU A 73 -8.88 -0.71 8.62
N LYS A 74 -8.40 -0.67 7.36
CA LYS A 74 -8.96 0.19 6.30
C LYS A 74 -10.23 -0.37 5.67
N LEU A 75 -10.42 -1.68 5.72
CA LEU A 75 -11.58 -2.37 5.14
C LEU A 75 -12.76 -2.53 6.11
N ARG A 76 -12.57 -2.21 7.40
CA ARG A 76 -13.58 -2.31 8.45
C ARG A 76 -14.44 -1.04 8.55
#